data_AF-A0A2N0Y034-F1
#
_entry.id   AF-A0A2N0Y034-F1
#
_cell.length_a   1.000
_cell.length_b   1.000
_cell.length_c   1.000
_cell.angle_alpha   90.00
_cell.angle_beta   90.00
_cell.angle_gamma   90.00
#
_symmetry.space_group_name_H-M   'P 1'
#
loop_
_entity.id
_entity.type
_entity.pdbx_description
1 polymer ?
#
loop_
_entity_poly.entity_id
_entity_poly.type
_entity_poly.pdbx_seq_one_letter_code
_entity_poly.pdbx_strand_id
1 'polypeptide(L)'
;MTLDIRYALHHAINIGTICIFAPVIALFCQHKGMDLSQIGLFFGVYFLAIILFELPSGAWADRFGRLNVFMLSKMLDCLNFALLFYFDYIPALYAASFVGGIARAMGSGAMEAWYVDQLKKVHRYHLMPSLLSNAHGWALVAMAFGAVSGAALVACNLQLPNNDSPYHWVLLVAFTMHLILGISVPFCFHEGEIKQTIRKERSDVNVIKQGLMTCIQHPILKRVLGLQIIHGFLLSSIQTYWQPQLLTMLNEKTDVFVFGWVSALFFFSAALSAAWIKRSHKGLLNNNGRQLLGIFGASSVLVLLLATTNSALLFIVVYLCFGFAIFAIKPLLAILMHQYIEDHQRATALSILSLALNLGGVLVGLALGTIADSAGVRAVWVISGVSGLIFVALLIRVKTK
;
A
#
# COMPACT_ATOMS: atom_id res chain seq x y z
N MET A 1 -5.90 -27.21 12.13
CA MET A 1 -4.91 -26.35 11.42
C MET A 1 -4.11 -25.56 12.45
N THR A 2 -2.78 -25.45 12.33
CA THR A 2 -1.96 -24.70 13.31
C THR A 2 -2.22 -23.20 13.23
N LEU A 3 -1.93 -22.45 14.31
CA LEU A 3 -2.06 -20.99 14.34
C LEU A 3 -1.27 -20.33 13.20
N ASP A 4 -0.05 -20.77 12.96
CA ASP A 4 0.83 -20.22 11.93
C ASP A 4 0.23 -20.36 10.52
N ILE A 5 -0.38 -21.53 10.22
CA ILE A 5 -1.05 -21.78 8.93
C ILE A 5 -2.33 -20.94 8.82
N ARG A 6 -3.15 -20.87 9.88
CA ARG A 6 -4.35 -20.01 9.91
C ARG A 6 -3.99 -18.56 9.64
N TYR A 7 -2.97 -18.03 10.31
CA TYR A 7 -2.51 -16.66 10.11
C TYR A 7 -2.00 -16.44 8.68
N ALA A 8 -1.13 -17.32 8.17
CA ALA A 8 -0.59 -17.18 6.82
C ALA A 8 -1.67 -17.22 5.73
N LEU A 9 -2.62 -18.16 5.82
CA LEU A 9 -3.74 -18.26 4.88
C LEU A 9 -4.67 -17.05 4.98
N HIS A 10 -5.06 -16.66 6.18
CA HIS A 10 -5.96 -15.52 6.37
C HIS A 10 -5.31 -14.21 5.92
N HIS A 11 -4.01 -14.02 6.20
CA HIS A 11 -3.25 -12.88 5.70
C HIS A 11 -3.17 -12.89 4.17
N ALA A 12 -2.89 -14.03 3.56
CA ALA A 12 -2.85 -14.17 2.11
C ALA A 12 -4.20 -13.86 1.46
N ILE A 13 -5.30 -14.42 1.96
CA ILE A 13 -6.65 -14.15 1.45
C ILE A 13 -6.98 -12.66 1.61
N ASN A 14 -6.74 -12.05 2.79
CA ASN A 14 -6.99 -10.63 2.99
C ASN A 14 -6.22 -9.73 2.00
N ILE A 15 -4.94 -10.02 1.75
CA ILE A 15 -4.15 -9.27 0.79
C ILE A 15 -4.62 -9.53 -0.65
N GLY A 16 -4.92 -10.78 -1.00
CA GLY A 16 -5.46 -11.15 -2.31
C GLY A 16 -6.78 -10.45 -2.61
N THR A 17 -7.69 -10.38 -1.64
CA THR A 17 -8.99 -9.70 -1.80
C THR A 17 -8.84 -8.20 -2.10
N ILE A 18 -7.91 -7.51 -1.43
CA ILE A 18 -7.61 -6.10 -1.73
C ILE A 18 -7.16 -5.96 -3.19
N CYS A 19 -6.38 -6.92 -3.68
CA CYS A 19 -5.81 -6.91 -5.02
C CYS A 19 -6.78 -7.38 -6.12
N ILE A 20 -7.97 -7.88 -5.78
CA ILE A 20 -9.02 -8.19 -6.78
C ILE A 20 -9.48 -6.93 -7.51
N PHE A 21 -9.67 -5.82 -6.80
CA PHE A 21 -10.18 -4.59 -7.42
C PHE A 21 -9.08 -3.61 -7.85
N ALA A 22 -7.90 -3.68 -7.22
CA ALA A 22 -6.74 -2.85 -7.52
C ALA A 22 -6.34 -2.74 -9.02
N PRO A 23 -6.35 -3.81 -9.85
CA PRO A 23 -5.91 -3.72 -11.26
C PRO A 23 -6.86 -2.95 -12.17
N VAL A 24 -8.06 -2.59 -11.68
CA VAL A 24 -9.10 -1.97 -12.50
C VAL A 24 -9.74 -0.73 -11.86
N ILE A 25 -9.28 -0.30 -10.69
CA ILE A 25 -9.91 0.77 -9.91
C ILE A 25 -9.97 2.13 -10.63
N ALA A 26 -8.90 2.57 -11.31
CA ALA A 26 -8.92 3.85 -12.01
C ALA A 26 -9.72 3.76 -13.32
N LEU A 27 -9.73 2.59 -13.96
CA LEU A 27 -10.60 2.31 -15.11
C LEU A 27 -12.09 2.30 -14.71
N PHE A 28 -12.40 1.78 -13.52
CA PHE A 28 -13.73 1.87 -12.92
C PHE A 28 -14.12 3.33 -12.66
N CYS A 29 -13.22 4.14 -12.11
CA CYS A 29 -13.47 5.57 -11.92
C CYS A 29 -13.76 6.28 -13.25
N GLN A 30 -12.98 6.01 -14.31
CA GLN A 30 -13.24 6.55 -15.65
C GLN A 30 -14.59 6.08 -16.20
N HIS A 31 -14.95 4.82 -15.98
CA HIS A 31 -16.25 4.29 -16.38
C HIS A 31 -17.43 4.96 -15.66
N LYS A 32 -17.25 5.36 -14.40
CA LYS A 32 -18.20 6.17 -13.62
C LYS A 32 -18.20 7.66 -14.02
N GLY A 33 -17.46 8.03 -15.07
CA GLY A 33 -17.42 9.38 -15.62
C GLY A 33 -16.44 10.33 -14.91
N MET A 34 -15.50 9.81 -14.11
CA MET A 34 -14.50 10.65 -13.47
C MET A 34 -13.42 11.12 -14.46
N ASP A 35 -13.10 12.40 -14.41
CA ASP A 35 -11.89 12.97 -15.03
C ASP A 35 -10.61 12.63 -14.21
N LEU A 36 -9.43 13.07 -14.67
CA LEU A 36 -8.18 12.72 -14.00
C LEU A 36 -8.00 13.45 -12.66
N SER A 37 -8.56 14.66 -12.51
CA SER A 37 -8.53 15.35 -11.22
C SER A 37 -9.40 14.65 -10.19
N GLN A 38 -10.57 14.16 -10.60
CA GLN A 38 -11.51 13.43 -9.77
C GLN A 38 -10.95 12.06 -9.39
N ILE A 39 -10.27 11.36 -10.30
CA ILE A 39 -9.51 10.14 -9.96
C ILE A 39 -8.43 10.46 -8.93
N GLY A 40 -7.67 11.54 -9.13
CA GLY A 40 -6.69 12.02 -8.15
C GLY A 40 -7.31 12.23 -6.77
N LEU A 41 -8.43 12.96 -6.72
CA LEU A 41 -9.15 13.25 -5.48
C LEU A 41 -9.71 11.98 -4.83
N PHE A 42 -10.22 11.02 -5.62
CA PHE A 42 -10.68 9.72 -5.12
C PHE A 42 -9.59 9.02 -4.31
N PHE A 43 -8.36 8.92 -4.85
CA PHE A 43 -7.23 8.35 -4.10
C PHE A 43 -6.71 9.28 -2.99
N GLY A 44 -6.76 10.60 -3.19
CA GLY A 44 -6.37 11.58 -2.17
C GLY A 44 -7.21 11.47 -0.90
N VAL A 45 -8.52 11.32 -1.06
CA VAL A 45 -9.49 11.12 0.04
C VAL A 45 -9.25 9.78 0.75
N TYR A 46 -8.90 8.71 0.02
CA TYR A 46 -8.48 7.43 0.60
C TYR A 46 -7.24 7.59 1.49
N PHE A 47 -6.17 8.21 0.99
CA PHE A 47 -4.95 8.43 1.78
C PHE A 47 -5.19 9.39 2.96
N LEU A 48 -6.05 10.39 2.79
CA LEU A 48 -6.42 11.31 3.86
C LEU A 48 -7.11 10.56 5.01
N ALA A 49 -8.07 9.68 4.69
CA ALA A 49 -8.70 8.82 5.68
C ALA A 49 -7.66 7.95 6.41
N ILE A 50 -6.68 7.38 5.70
CA ILE A 50 -5.61 6.61 6.35
C ILE A 50 -4.85 7.47 7.36
N ILE A 51 -4.40 8.67 6.96
CA ILE A 51 -3.66 9.57 7.87
C ILE A 51 -4.48 9.91 9.12
N LEU A 52 -5.77 10.22 8.93
CA LEU A 52 -6.66 10.63 10.02
C LEU A 52 -6.93 9.48 11.00
N PHE A 53 -7.03 8.24 10.51
CA PHE A 53 -7.49 7.09 11.30
C PHE A 53 -6.39 6.10 11.67
N GLU A 54 -5.18 6.16 11.12
CA GLU A 54 -4.09 5.23 11.44
C GLU A 54 -3.70 5.31 12.93
N LEU A 55 -3.50 6.51 13.48
CA LEU A 55 -3.19 6.68 14.91
C LEU A 55 -4.38 6.31 15.83
N PRO A 56 -5.61 6.80 15.61
CA PRO A 56 -6.77 6.37 16.39
C PRO A 56 -7.00 4.86 16.35
N SER A 57 -6.80 4.23 15.20
CA SER A 57 -7.04 2.79 15.03
C SER A 57 -6.13 1.93 15.91
N GLY A 58 -4.86 2.34 16.09
CA GLY A 58 -3.96 1.67 17.02
C GLY A 58 -4.47 1.72 18.47
N ALA A 59 -4.90 2.91 18.91
CA ALA A 59 -5.46 3.08 20.25
C ALA A 59 -6.76 2.28 20.44
N TRP A 60 -7.63 2.22 19.42
CA TRP A 60 -8.81 1.37 19.43
C TRP A 60 -8.46 -0.11 19.50
N ALA A 61 -7.44 -0.56 18.77
CA ALA A 61 -7.01 -1.96 18.76
C ALA A 61 -6.46 -2.39 20.13
N ASP A 62 -5.79 -1.47 20.83
CA ASP A 62 -5.30 -1.73 22.19
C ASP A 62 -6.43 -1.74 23.23
N ARG A 63 -7.44 -0.87 23.09
CA ARG A 63 -8.59 -0.73 24.01
C ARG A 63 -9.68 -1.79 23.80
N PHE A 64 -10.15 -1.95 22.57
CA PHE A 64 -11.27 -2.80 22.21
C PHE A 64 -10.85 -4.18 21.70
N GLY A 65 -9.54 -4.39 21.50
CA GLY A 65 -8.99 -5.64 21.03
C GLY A 65 -8.71 -5.67 19.52
N ARG A 66 -7.61 -6.31 19.13
CA ARG A 66 -7.07 -6.28 17.77
C ARG A 66 -7.95 -7.04 16.78
N LEU A 67 -8.59 -8.13 17.21
CA LEU A 67 -9.49 -8.91 16.35
C LEU A 67 -10.79 -8.13 16.10
N ASN A 68 -11.32 -7.46 17.12
CA ASN A 68 -12.52 -6.63 16.99
C ASN A 68 -12.31 -5.46 16.02
N VAL A 69 -11.18 -4.76 16.13
CA VAL A 69 -10.85 -3.68 15.19
C VAL A 69 -10.63 -4.21 13.77
N PHE A 70 -10.03 -5.39 13.62
CA PHE A 70 -9.90 -6.03 12.31
C PHE A 70 -11.26 -6.43 11.71
N MET A 71 -12.19 -6.97 12.50
CA MET A 71 -13.56 -7.27 12.02
C MET A 71 -14.30 -6.00 11.59
N LEU A 72 -14.20 -4.92 12.36
CA LEU A 72 -14.77 -3.63 12.01
C LEU A 72 -14.17 -3.08 10.70
N SER A 73 -12.86 -3.24 10.49
CA SER A 73 -12.22 -2.96 9.20
C SER A 73 -12.87 -3.73 8.05
N LYS A 74 -13.14 -5.03 8.21
CA LYS A 74 -13.80 -5.82 7.16
C LYS A 74 -15.24 -5.37 6.90
N MET A 75 -15.98 -4.96 7.93
CA MET A 75 -17.32 -4.37 7.76
C MET A 75 -17.29 -3.05 6.98
N LEU A 76 -16.28 -2.21 7.23
CA LEU A 76 -16.07 -0.97 6.48
C LEU A 76 -15.65 -1.24 5.03
N ASP A 77 -14.83 -2.28 4.77
CA ASP A 77 -14.55 -2.72 3.40
C ASP A 77 -15.84 -3.16 2.68
N CYS A 78 -16.71 -3.93 3.35
CA CYS A 78 -18.02 -4.28 2.79
C CYS A 78 -18.86 -3.03 2.47
N LEU A 79 -18.89 -2.05 3.38
CA LEU A 79 -19.58 -0.79 3.14
C LEU A 79 -18.99 -0.04 1.94
N ASN A 80 -17.66 0.05 1.83
CA ASN A 80 -16.98 0.66 0.69
C ASN A 80 -17.42 -0.01 -0.63
N PHE A 81 -17.31 -1.33 -0.76
CA PHE A 81 -17.70 -2.03 -1.99
C PHE A 81 -19.20 -1.93 -2.28
N ALA A 82 -20.07 -1.91 -1.27
CA ALA A 82 -21.50 -1.66 -1.45
C ALA A 82 -21.76 -0.26 -2.01
N LEU A 83 -21.09 0.77 -1.48
CA LEU A 83 -21.21 2.15 -1.98
C LEU A 83 -20.72 2.27 -3.43
N LEU A 84 -19.58 1.64 -3.78
CA LEU A 84 -19.06 1.60 -5.15
C LEU A 84 -19.99 0.88 -6.13
N PHE A 85 -20.70 -0.15 -5.64
CA PHE A 85 -21.66 -0.91 -6.44
C PHE A 85 -22.93 -0.11 -6.72
N TYR A 86 -23.54 0.48 -5.70
CA TYR A 86 -24.87 1.09 -5.81
C TYR A 86 -24.90 2.52 -6.34
N PHE A 87 -23.83 3.29 -6.17
CA PHE A 87 -23.84 4.70 -6.52
C PHE A 87 -23.01 5.01 -7.78
N ASP A 88 -23.53 5.93 -8.59
CA ASP A 88 -22.87 6.44 -9.79
C ASP A 88 -22.40 7.89 -9.67
N TYR A 89 -22.93 8.64 -8.70
CA TYR A 89 -22.57 10.05 -8.53
C TYR A 89 -21.26 10.21 -7.74
N ILE A 90 -20.40 11.11 -8.22
CA ILE A 90 -19.02 11.28 -7.78
C ILE A 90 -18.87 11.50 -6.26
N PRO A 91 -19.68 12.36 -5.59
CA PRO A 91 -19.60 12.51 -4.13
C PRO A 91 -19.76 11.21 -3.33
N ALA A 92 -20.64 10.29 -3.74
CA ALA A 92 -20.77 8.99 -3.06
C ALA A 92 -19.55 8.10 -3.29
N LEU A 93 -18.92 8.18 -4.46
CA LEU A 93 -17.68 7.44 -4.74
C LEU A 93 -16.52 7.97 -3.90
N TYR A 94 -16.44 9.27 -3.62
CA TYR A 94 -15.50 9.81 -2.64
C TYR A 94 -15.79 9.34 -1.21
N ALA A 95 -17.06 9.27 -0.81
CA ALA A 95 -17.44 8.71 0.48
C ALA A 95 -17.03 7.23 0.59
N ALA A 96 -17.24 6.44 -0.47
CA ALA A 96 -16.79 5.05 -0.54
C ALA A 96 -15.27 4.94 -0.38
N SER A 97 -14.51 5.78 -1.11
CA SER A 97 -13.06 5.85 -1.01
C SER A 97 -12.58 6.23 0.40
N PHE A 98 -13.22 7.21 1.03
CA PHE A 98 -12.94 7.62 2.41
C PHE A 98 -13.16 6.45 3.38
N VAL A 99 -14.30 5.77 3.28
CA VAL A 99 -14.62 4.58 4.09
C VAL A 99 -13.58 3.48 3.87
N GLY A 100 -13.17 3.23 2.62
CA GLY A 100 -12.10 2.29 2.29
C GLY A 100 -10.75 2.66 2.93
N GLY A 101 -10.44 3.95 3.04
CA GLY A 101 -9.24 4.42 3.73
C GLY A 101 -9.30 4.20 5.25
N ILE A 102 -10.46 4.40 5.88
CA ILE A 102 -10.67 4.05 7.30
C ILE A 102 -10.51 2.54 7.49
N ALA A 103 -11.16 1.74 6.63
CA ALA A 103 -11.06 0.28 6.66
C ALA A 103 -9.59 -0.16 6.55
N ARG A 104 -8.83 0.46 5.63
CA ARG A 104 -7.40 0.19 5.45
C ARG A 104 -6.59 0.52 6.68
N ALA A 105 -6.79 1.68 7.30
CA ALA A 105 -6.07 2.09 8.51
C ALA A 105 -6.28 1.07 9.64
N MET A 106 -7.54 0.74 9.91
CA MET A 106 -7.93 -0.18 10.99
C MET A 106 -7.50 -1.62 10.75
N GLY A 107 -7.55 -2.09 9.50
CA GLY A 107 -7.15 -3.44 9.15
C GLY A 107 -5.63 -3.61 9.05
N SER A 108 -4.90 -2.52 8.78
CA SER A 108 -3.44 -2.56 8.67
C SER A 108 -2.81 -2.91 10.01
N GLY A 109 -1.92 -3.90 10.03
CA GLY A 109 -1.12 -4.23 11.21
C GLY A 109 -1.87 -4.87 12.38
N ALA A 110 -3.20 -4.74 12.51
CA ALA A 110 -3.97 -5.28 13.64
C ALA A 110 -3.78 -6.80 13.79
N MET A 111 -3.93 -7.55 12.68
CA MET A 111 -3.80 -9.00 12.67
C MET A 111 -2.34 -9.46 12.85
N GLU A 112 -1.38 -8.77 12.22
CA GLU A 112 0.05 -9.06 12.37
C GLU A 112 0.51 -8.82 13.81
N ALA A 113 0.13 -7.69 14.39
CA ALA A 113 0.43 -7.37 15.77
C ALA A 113 -0.22 -8.39 16.72
N TRP A 114 -1.48 -8.77 16.49
CA TRP A 114 -2.13 -9.83 17.26
C TRP A 114 -1.37 -11.16 17.18
N TYR A 115 -0.90 -11.55 16.00
CA TYR A 115 -0.13 -12.77 15.81
C TYR A 115 1.24 -12.72 16.50
N VAL A 116 1.95 -11.59 16.41
CA VAL A 116 3.21 -11.35 17.12
C VAL A 116 3.02 -11.45 18.64
N ASP A 117 1.92 -10.91 19.19
CA ASP A 117 1.59 -11.05 20.61
C ASP A 117 1.37 -12.52 21.00
N GLN A 118 0.71 -13.32 20.16
CA GLN A 118 0.57 -14.76 20.42
C GLN A 118 1.93 -15.45 20.46
N LEU A 119 2.83 -15.16 19.51
CA LEU A 119 4.18 -15.73 19.49
C LEU A 119 4.98 -15.39 20.75
N LYS A 120 4.85 -14.16 21.27
CA LYS A 120 5.49 -13.75 22.53
C LYS A 120 4.98 -14.58 23.71
N LYS A 121 3.67 -14.80 23.83
CA LYS A 121 3.08 -15.59 24.93
C LYS A 121 3.51 -17.05 24.94
N VAL A 122 3.80 -17.65 23.77
CA VAL A 122 4.33 -19.03 23.68
C VAL A 122 5.85 -19.09 23.55
N HIS A 123 6.56 -18.00 23.84
CA HIS A 123 8.03 -17.94 23.80
C HIS A 123 8.64 -18.28 22.41
N ARG A 124 7.86 -18.16 21.33
CA ARG A 124 8.27 -18.38 19.93
C ARG A 124 8.63 -17.08 19.20
N TYR A 125 8.85 -15.98 19.93
CA TYR A 125 9.18 -14.68 19.34
C TYR A 125 10.44 -14.72 18.46
N HIS A 126 11.42 -15.56 18.80
CA HIS A 126 12.63 -15.77 18.00
C HIS A 126 12.35 -16.30 16.58
N LEU A 127 11.20 -16.96 16.34
CA LEU A 127 10.78 -17.44 15.02
C LEU A 127 10.01 -16.39 14.21
N MET A 128 9.66 -15.24 14.80
CA MET A 128 8.84 -14.21 14.17
C MET A 128 9.34 -13.81 12.77
N PRO A 129 10.64 -13.52 12.54
CA PRO A 129 11.09 -13.12 11.21
C PRO A 129 10.83 -14.17 10.14
N SER A 130 11.06 -15.46 10.44
CA SER A 130 10.80 -16.56 9.50
C SER A 130 9.31 -16.77 9.24
N LEU A 131 8.47 -16.71 10.28
CA LEU A 131 7.03 -16.95 10.16
C LEU A 131 6.34 -15.81 9.41
N LEU A 132 6.68 -14.56 9.72
CA LEU A 132 6.17 -13.41 8.97
C LEU A 132 6.68 -13.42 7.53
N SER A 133 7.95 -13.77 7.29
CA SER A 133 8.47 -13.88 5.92
C SER A 133 7.70 -14.93 5.10
N ASN A 134 7.33 -16.06 5.72
CA ASN A 134 6.52 -17.09 5.06
C ASN A 134 5.09 -16.57 4.76
N ALA A 135 4.43 -15.94 5.73
CA ALA A 135 3.10 -15.36 5.53
C ALA A 135 3.09 -14.28 4.42
N HIS A 136 4.10 -13.40 4.39
CA HIS A 136 4.26 -12.42 3.31
C HIS A 136 4.51 -13.07 1.95
N GLY A 137 5.23 -14.19 1.90
CA GLY A 137 5.42 -14.98 0.67
C GLY A 137 4.08 -15.45 0.09
N TRP A 138 3.21 -16.02 0.93
CA TRP A 138 1.85 -16.40 0.52
C TRP A 138 0.99 -15.20 0.12
N ALA A 139 1.13 -14.07 0.81
CA ALA A 139 0.44 -12.84 0.45
C ALA A 139 0.83 -12.30 -0.93
N LEU A 140 2.10 -12.42 -1.34
CA LEU A 140 2.55 -12.04 -2.68
C LEU A 140 1.92 -12.90 -3.78
N VAL A 141 1.80 -14.22 -3.53
CA VAL A 141 1.11 -15.13 -4.46
C VAL A 141 -0.38 -14.76 -4.55
N ALA A 142 -1.04 -14.55 -3.41
CA ALA A 142 -2.45 -14.17 -3.38
C ALA A 142 -2.71 -12.79 -4.01
N MET A 143 -1.78 -11.85 -3.86
CA MET A 143 -1.81 -10.53 -4.49
C MET A 143 -1.77 -10.63 -6.03
N ALA A 144 -0.87 -11.46 -6.58
CA ALA A 144 -0.81 -11.73 -8.01
C ALA A 144 -2.09 -12.42 -8.53
N PHE A 145 -2.57 -13.43 -7.80
CA PHE A 145 -3.81 -14.13 -8.14
C PHE A 145 -5.03 -13.21 -8.08
N GLY A 146 -5.14 -12.38 -7.04
CA GLY A 146 -6.17 -11.36 -6.89
C GLY A 146 -6.19 -10.42 -8.09
N ALA A 147 -5.03 -9.88 -8.48
CA ALA A 147 -4.92 -8.97 -9.61
C ALA A 147 -5.35 -9.61 -10.94
N VAL A 148 -4.89 -10.83 -11.23
CA VAL A 148 -5.27 -11.52 -12.47
C VAL A 148 -6.75 -11.91 -12.46
N SER A 149 -7.25 -12.48 -11.37
CA SER A 149 -8.65 -12.92 -11.25
C SER A 149 -9.64 -11.75 -11.29
N GLY A 150 -9.29 -10.63 -10.68
CA GLY A 150 -10.11 -9.41 -10.71
C GLY A 150 -10.25 -8.81 -12.10
N ALA A 151 -9.14 -8.69 -12.84
CA ALA A 151 -9.19 -8.23 -14.23
C ALA A 151 -9.91 -9.25 -15.14
N ALA A 152 -9.76 -10.55 -14.88
CA ALA A 152 -10.49 -11.59 -15.60
C ALA A 152 -12.01 -11.49 -15.38
N LEU A 153 -12.47 -11.19 -14.15
CA LEU A 153 -13.89 -11.00 -13.87
C LEU A 153 -14.48 -9.87 -14.71
N VAL A 154 -13.75 -8.76 -14.86
CA VAL A 154 -14.17 -7.64 -15.73
C VAL A 154 -14.17 -8.06 -17.20
N ALA A 155 -13.11 -8.73 -17.67
CA ALA A 155 -12.99 -9.21 -19.04
C ALA A 155 -14.11 -10.19 -19.44
N CYS A 156 -14.44 -11.14 -18.57
CA CYS A 156 -15.54 -12.08 -18.79
C CYS A 156 -16.90 -11.38 -18.76
N ASN A 157 -17.10 -10.42 -17.85
CA ASN A 157 -18.37 -9.69 -17.76
C ASN A 157 -18.65 -8.80 -18.98
N LEU A 158 -17.60 -8.29 -19.64
CA LEU A 158 -17.72 -7.55 -20.90
C LEU A 158 -18.28 -8.39 -22.06
N GLN A 159 -18.20 -9.73 -21.97
CA GLN A 159 -18.68 -10.64 -23.01
C GLN A 159 -20.15 -11.07 -22.79
N LEU A 160 -20.73 -10.75 -21.63
CA LEU A 160 -22.11 -11.12 -21.30
C LEU A 160 -23.11 -10.16 -21.97
N PRO A 161 -24.17 -10.67 -22.60
CA PRO A 161 -25.26 -9.82 -23.13
C PRO A 161 -26.03 -9.13 -21.99
N ASN A 162 -26.47 -7.90 -22.22
CA ASN A 162 -27.26 -7.07 -21.29
C ASN A 162 -26.58 -6.78 -19.93
N ASN A 163 -25.28 -6.47 -19.95
CA ASN A 163 -24.55 -6.10 -18.74
C ASN A 163 -24.59 -4.59 -18.48
N ASP A 164 -25.22 -4.17 -17.38
CA ASP A 164 -25.33 -2.77 -16.98
C ASP A 164 -23.98 -2.13 -16.64
N SER A 165 -23.03 -2.90 -16.09
CA SER A 165 -21.65 -2.43 -15.86
C SER A 165 -20.64 -3.57 -15.84
N PRO A 166 -19.50 -3.45 -16.55
CA PRO A 166 -18.46 -4.47 -16.57
C PRO A 166 -17.83 -4.74 -15.20
N TYR A 167 -18.01 -3.85 -14.23
CA TYR A 167 -17.39 -3.95 -12.90
C TYR A 167 -18.27 -4.61 -11.81
N HIS A 168 -19.54 -4.91 -12.09
CA HIS A 168 -20.46 -5.43 -11.06
C HIS A 168 -19.96 -6.74 -10.40
N TRP A 169 -19.49 -7.72 -11.17
CA TRP A 169 -18.99 -8.98 -10.61
C TRP A 169 -17.74 -8.81 -9.76
N VAL A 170 -16.78 -7.98 -10.18
CA VAL A 170 -15.55 -7.77 -9.40
C VAL A 170 -15.86 -7.08 -8.07
N LEU A 171 -16.79 -6.13 -8.05
CA LEU A 171 -17.25 -5.46 -6.83
C LEU A 171 -18.00 -6.42 -5.90
N LEU A 172 -18.89 -7.26 -6.46
CA LEU A 172 -19.64 -8.25 -5.69
C LEU A 172 -18.71 -9.31 -5.08
N VAL A 173 -17.76 -9.84 -5.86
CA VAL A 173 -16.77 -10.80 -5.37
C VAL A 173 -15.91 -10.18 -4.27
N ALA A 174 -15.45 -8.93 -4.46
CA ALA A 174 -14.69 -8.23 -3.43
C ALA A 174 -15.51 -8.03 -2.15
N PHE A 175 -16.77 -7.61 -2.24
CA PHE A 175 -17.69 -7.51 -1.12
C PHE A 175 -17.84 -8.85 -0.38
N THR A 176 -18.17 -9.91 -1.10
CA THR A 176 -18.39 -11.25 -0.53
C THR A 176 -17.12 -11.79 0.14
N MET A 177 -15.94 -11.58 -0.45
CA MET A 177 -14.67 -12.00 0.13
C MET A 177 -14.34 -11.25 1.43
N HIS A 178 -14.59 -9.94 1.50
CA HIS A 178 -14.42 -9.18 2.75
C HIS A 178 -15.42 -9.62 3.82
N LEU A 179 -16.66 -9.93 3.43
CA LEU A 179 -17.69 -10.46 4.33
C LEU A 179 -17.28 -11.82 4.90
N ILE A 180 -16.85 -12.75 4.04
CA ILE A 180 -16.36 -14.08 4.46
C ILE A 180 -15.17 -13.93 5.40
N LEU A 181 -14.21 -13.05 5.08
CA LEU A 181 -13.06 -12.78 5.95
C LEU A 181 -13.53 -12.28 7.33
N GLY A 182 -14.39 -11.28 7.38
CA GLY A 182 -14.92 -10.74 8.64
C GLY A 182 -15.63 -11.81 9.49
N ILE A 183 -16.50 -12.61 8.86
CA ILE A 183 -17.21 -13.71 9.53
C ILE A 183 -16.23 -14.80 9.99
N SER A 184 -15.17 -15.07 9.24
CA SER A 184 -14.21 -16.15 9.54
C SER A 184 -13.36 -15.87 10.80
N VAL A 185 -13.17 -14.60 11.17
CA VAL A 185 -12.31 -14.18 12.29
C VAL A 185 -12.65 -14.89 13.61
N PRO A 186 -13.89 -14.82 14.14
CA PRO A 186 -14.23 -15.46 15.41
C PRO A 186 -14.11 -17.00 15.38
N PHE A 187 -14.21 -17.63 14.20
CA PHE A 187 -14.02 -19.09 14.08
C PHE A 187 -12.54 -19.47 13.98
N CYS A 188 -11.70 -18.57 13.46
CA CYS A 188 -10.28 -18.84 13.23
C CYS A 188 -9.37 -18.32 14.34
N PHE A 189 -9.78 -17.28 15.08
CA PHE A 189 -8.96 -16.55 16.05
C PHE A 189 -9.79 -16.11 17.25
N HIS A 190 -9.18 -16.18 18.45
CA HIS A 190 -9.83 -15.77 19.69
C HIS A 190 -8.98 -14.76 20.46
N GLU A 191 -9.63 -13.78 21.09
CA GLU A 191 -8.93 -12.91 22.02
C GLU A 191 -8.50 -13.71 23.24
N GLY A 192 -7.19 -13.75 23.49
CA GLY A 192 -6.65 -14.61 24.55
C GLY A 192 -6.53 -16.08 24.18
N GLU A 193 -6.40 -16.44 22.89
CA GLU A 193 -6.02 -17.80 22.45
C GLU A 193 -4.92 -18.43 23.32
N ILE A 194 -3.99 -17.61 23.82
CA ILE A 194 -3.09 -17.98 24.91
C ILE A 194 -3.39 -17.10 26.14
N LYS A 195 -3.81 -17.75 27.23
CA LYS A 195 -4.06 -17.14 28.56
C LYS A 195 -2.74 -16.88 29.29
N GLN A 196 -2.06 -15.80 28.91
CA GLN A 196 -1.02 -15.19 29.74
C GLN A 196 -1.20 -13.66 29.73
N THR A 197 -1.26 -13.08 30.93
CA THR A 197 -1.41 -11.66 31.17
C THR A 197 -0.05 -10.98 31.07
N ILE A 198 0.26 -10.43 29.89
CA ILE A 198 1.36 -9.47 29.75
C ILE A 198 0.75 -8.09 30.00
N ARG A 199 1.39 -7.30 30.87
CA ARG A 199 1.01 -5.90 31.12
C ARG A 199 1.14 -5.14 29.80
N LYS A 200 0.01 -4.75 29.20
CA LYS A 200 0.00 -3.90 28.00
C LYS A 200 0.44 -2.49 28.41
N GLU A 201 1.57 -2.02 27.88
CA GLU A 201 1.83 -0.59 27.83
C GLU A 201 0.78 0.03 26.90
N ARG A 202 -0.05 0.94 27.43
CA ARG A 202 -1.04 1.66 26.63
C ARG A 202 -0.29 2.63 25.72
N SER A 203 -0.63 2.69 24.44
CA SER A 203 -0.19 3.79 23.59
C SER A 203 -0.85 5.08 24.07
N ASP A 204 -0.12 5.88 24.85
CA ASP A 204 -0.56 7.22 25.23
C ASP A 204 -0.31 8.18 24.05
N VAL A 205 -1.21 9.13 23.82
CA VAL A 205 -1.06 10.20 22.83
C VAL A 205 0.25 10.96 23.06
N ASN A 206 0.67 11.08 24.32
CA ASN A 206 1.95 11.68 24.70
C ASN A 206 3.16 10.89 24.16
N VAL A 207 3.10 9.56 24.14
CA VAL A 207 4.17 8.69 23.60
C VAL A 207 4.28 8.87 22.08
N ILE A 208 3.13 8.97 21.39
CA ILE A 208 3.10 9.24 19.95
C ILE A 208 3.69 10.62 19.65
N LYS A 209 3.28 11.64 20.41
CA LYS A 209 3.80 13.01 20.28
C LYS A 209 5.30 13.07 20.53
N GLN A 210 5.80 12.35 21.54
CA GLN A 210 7.22 12.27 21.86
C GLN A 210 8.01 11.52 20.78
N GLY A 211 7.48 10.42 20.23
CA GLY A 211 8.07 9.71 19.10
C GLY A 211 8.16 10.57 17.85
N LEU A 212 7.11 11.35 17.55
CA LEU A 212 7.10 12.30 16.45
C LEU A 212 8.16 13.39 16.65
N MET A 213 8.21 13.97 17.84
CA MET A 213 9.20 15.00 18.18
C MET A 213 10.63 14.46 18.03
N THR A 214 10.89 13.23 18.50
CA THR A 214 12.18 12.55 18.37
C THR A 214 12.56 12.37 16.90
N CYS A 215 11.63 11.94 16.05
CA CYS A 215 11.89 11.76 14.62
C CYS A 215 12.18 13.10 13.90
N ILE A 216 11.51 14.18 14.30
CA ILE A 216 11.70 15.51 13.69
C ILE A 216 13.00 16.19 14.17
N GLN A 217 13.38 16.00 15.42
CA GLN A 217 14.57 16.60 16.01
C GLN A 217 15.86 15.86 15.62
N HIS A 218 15.80 14.54 15.44
CA HIS A 218 16.98 13.78 15.05
C HIS A 218 17.32 14.00 13.56
N PRO A 219 18.54 14.47 13.22
CA PRO A 219 18.87 14.95 11.88
C PRO A 219 18.77 13.87 10.80
N ILE A 220 19.04 12.61 11.14
CA ILE A 220 18.92 11.48 10.21
C ILE A 220 17.45 11.09 10.04
N LEU A 221 16.67 11.02 11.14
CA LEU A 221 15.27 10.60 11.09
C LEU A 221 14.43 11.63 10.33
N LYS A 222 14.73 12.92 10.49
CA LYS A 222 14.10 13.99 9.71
C LYS A 222 14.31 13.81 8.19
N ARG A 223 15.52 13.43 7.77
CA ARG A 223 15.80 13.12 6.34
C ARG A 223 15.03 11.89 5.88
N VAL A 224 14.97 10.86 6.72
CA VAL A 224 14.23 9.63 6.45
C VAL A 224 12.72 9.89 6.33
N LEU A 225 12.15 10.77 7.17
CA LEU A 225 10.76 11.22 7.05
C LEU A 225 10.51 11.91 5.71
N GLY A 226 11.38 12.84 5.30
CA GLY A 226 11.27 13.48 3.99
C GLY A 226 11.39 12.49 2.83
N LEU A 227 12.28 11.49 2.94
CA LEU A 227 12.36 10.40 1.98
C LEU A 227 11.08 9.56 1.92
N GLN A 228 10.38 9.34 3.04
CA GLN A 228 9.09 8.65 3.02
C GLN A 228 7.99 9.48 2.33
N ILE A 229 7.97 10.80 2.52
CA ILE A 229 7.05 11.66 1.79
C ILE A 229 7.30 11.55 0.27
N ILE A 230 8.57 11.64 -0.15
CA ILE A 230 8.94 11.48 -1.57
C ILE A 230 8.62 10.07 -2.08
N HIS A 231 8.81 9.03 -1.26
CA HIS A 231 8.43 7.67 -1.61
C HIS A 231 6.94 7.57 -1.91
N GLY A 232 6.11 8.10 -1.01
CA GLY A 232 4.66 8.10 -1.17
C GLY A 232 4.23 8.93 -2.38
N PHE A 233 4.87 10.08 -2.59
CA PHE A 233 4.60 10.94 -3.73
C PHE A 233 4.91 10.25 -5.07
N LEU A 234 6.10 9.66 -5.21
CA LEU A 234 6.49 8.90 -6.41
C LEU A 234 5.57 7.69 -6.61
N LEU A 235 5.37 6.88 -5.58
CA LEU A 235 4.55 5.67 -5.66
C LEU A 235 3.11 5.99 -6.02
N SER A 236 2.46 6.91 -5.29
CA SER A 236 1.07 7.28 -5.55
C SER A 236 0.90 7.99 -6.89
N SER A 237 1.85 8.82 -7.33
CA SER A 237 1.76 9.48 -8.65
C SER A 237 1.66 8.46 -9.79
N ILE A 238 2.42 7.37 -9.69
CA ILE A 238 2.38 6.26 -10.64
C ILE A 238 1.12 5.42 -10.42
N GLN A 239 0.85 4.99 -9.19
CA GLN A 239 -0.26 4.06 -8.88
C GLN A 239 -1.64 4.65 -9.19
N THR A 240 -1.82 5.96 -9.07
CA THR A 240 -3.09 6.64 -9.40
C THR A 240 -3.36 6.67 -10.91
N TYR A 241 -2.32 6.87 -11.74
CA TYR A 241 -2.50 7.23 -13.15
C TYR A 241 -1.92 6.24 -14.18
N TRP A 242 -1.26 5.16 -13.75
CA TRP A 242 -0.70 4.20 -14.70
C TRP A 242 -1.75 3.51 -15.58
N GLN A 243 -2.97 3.25 -15.06
CA GLN A 243 -4.01 2.57 -15.84
C GLN A 243 -4.56 3.46 -16.96
N PRO A 244 -5.03 4.69 -16.69
CA PRO A 244 -5.45 5.61 -17.75
C PRO A 244 -4.34 5.88 -18.77
N GLN A 245 -3.10 6.06 -18.31
CA GLN A 245 -1.99 6.35 -19.23
C GLN A 245 -1.61 5.15 -20.10
N LEU A 246 -1.58 3.93 -19.56
CA LEU A 246 -1.34 2.73 -20.35
C LEU A 246 -2.46 2.51 -21.37
N LEU A 247 -3.72 2.76 -20.99
CA LEU A 247 -4.86 2.63 -21.89
C LEU A 247 -4.71 3.48 -23.16
N THR A 248 -4.17 4.71 -23.05
CA THR A 248 -3.91 5.58 -24.23
C THR A 248 -2.87 5.03 -25.21
N MET A 249 -2.05 4.06 -24.79
CA MET A 249 -1.01 3.45 -25.61
C MET A 249 -1.43 2.07 -26.15
N LEU A 250 -2.54 1.53 -25.67
CA LEU A 250 -3.07 0.24 -26.09
C LEU A 250 -4.08 0.43 -27.23
N ASN A 251 -4.22 -0.60 -28.06
CA ASN A 251 -5.26 -0.60 -29.08
C ASN A 251 -6.64 -0.71 -28.42
N GLU A 252 -7.69 -0.10 -29.00
CA GLU A 252 -9.07 -0.14 -28.48
C GLU A 252 -9.60 -1.57 -28.26
N LYS A 253 -9.08 -2.53 -29.03
CA LYS A 253 -9.45 -3.96 -28.92
C LYS A 253 -8.71 -4.71 -27.81
N THR A 254 -7.84 -4.05 -27.06
CA THR A 254 -7.02 -4.73 -26.04
C THR A 254 -7.88 -5.08 -24.84
N ASP A 255 -7.81 -6.34 -24.42
CA ASP A 255 -8.55 -6.84 -23.27
C ASP A 255 -8.05 -6.19 -21.96
N VAL A 256 -8.99 -5.80 -21.09
CA VAL A 256 -8.74 -5.30 -19.72
C VAL A 256 -7.93 -6.31 -18.89
N PHE A 257 -7.93 -7.59 -19.28
CA PHE A 257 -7.10 -8.63 -18.67
C PHE A 257 -5.60 -8.28 -18.61
N VAL A 258 -5.09 -7.46 -19.53
CA VAL A 258 -3.69 -6.97 -19.51
C VAL A 258 -3.36 -6.24 -18.21
N PHE A 259 -4.29 -5.44 -17.66
CA PHE A 259 -4.05 -4.69 -16.41
C PHE A 259 -3.88 -5.62 -15.20
N GLY A 260 -4.52 -6.79 -15.21
CA GLY A 260 -4.33 -7.83 -14.20
C GLY A 260 -2.91 -8.40 -14.21
N TRP A 261 -2.40 -8.74 -15.39
CA TRP A 261 -1.02 -9.22 -15.55
C TRP A 261 0.03 -8.17 -15.21
N VAL A 262 -0.16 -6.94 -15.68
CA VAL A 262 0.76 -5.83 -15.36
C VAL A 262 0.82 -5.59 -13.85
N SER A 263 -0.34 -5.61 -13.17
CA SER A 263 -0.41 -5.49 -11.71
C SER A 263 0.25 -6.66 -10.99
N ALA A 264 -0.02 -7.90 -11.43
CA ALA A 264 0.60 -9.10 -10.84
C ALA A 264 2.12 -9.09 -10.98
N LEU A 265 2.66 -8.71 -12.14
CA LEU A 265 4.09 -8.58 -12.37
C LEU A 265 4.70 -7.44 -11.55
N PHE A 266 3.98 -6.32 -11.41
CA PHE A 266 4.40 -5.21 -10.56
C PHE A 266 4.52 -5.66 -9.10
N PHE A 267 3.55 -6.39 -8.58
CA PHE A 267 3.60 -6.95 -7.24
C PHE A 267 4.68 -8.02 -7.07
N PHE A 268 4.88 -8.87 -8.08
CA PHE A 268 5.96 -9.85 -8.09
C PHE A 268 7.34 -9.19 -8.03
N SER A 269 7.50 -7.98 -8.59
CA SER A 269 8.73 -7.21 -8.48
C SER A 269 9.12 -6.94 -7.01
N ALA A 270 8.16 -6.81 -6.09
CA ALA A 270 8.44 -6.65 -4.65
C ALA A 270 9.18 -7.87 -4.05
N ALA A 271 8.82 -9.08 -4.50
CA ALA A 271 9.47 -10.32 -4.08
C ALA A 271 10.94 -10.36 -4.57
N LEU A 272 11.15 -10.00 -5.84
CA LEU A 272 12.47 -9.92 -6.45
C LEU A 272 13.35 -8.88 -5.75
N SER A 273 12.80 -7.69 -5.44
CA SER A 273 13.51 -6.63 -4.72
C SER A 273 13.93 -7.08 -3.33
N ALA A 274 13.04 -7.73 -2.57
CA ALA A 274 13.35 -8.25 -1.25
C ALA A 274 14.46 -9.31 -1.28
N ALA A 275 14.41 -10.23 -2.25
CA ALA A 275 15.45 -11.25 -2.45
C ALA A 275 16.80 -10.63 -2.83
N TRP A 276 16.78 -9.61 -3.70
CA TRP A 276 17.98 -8.87 -4.11
C TRP A 276 18.62 -8.15 -2.92
N ILE A 277 17.86 -7.39 -2.12
CA ILE A 277 18.37 -6.70 -0.93
C ILE A 277 18.97 -7.68 0.09
N LYS A 278 18.30 -8.82 0.32
CA LYS A 278 18.81 -9.85 1.23
C LYS A 278 20.15 -10.42 0.77
N ARG A 279 20.38 -10.55 -0.54
CA ARG A 279 21.63 -11.06 -1.12
C ARG A 279 22.72 -9.99 -1.16
N SER A 280 22.39 -8.76 -1.55
CA SER A 280 23.36 -7.66 -1.64
C SER A 280 23.94 -7.27 -0.28
N HIS A 281 23.16 -7.37 0.79
CA HIS A 281 23.62 -7.14 2.16
C HIS A 281 24.62 -8.17 2.69
N LYS A 282 24.66 -9.38 2.13
CA LYS A 282 25.69 -10.38 2.48
C LYS A 282 27.02 -10.13 1.78
N GLY A 283 27.04 -9.23 0.78
CA GLY A 283 28.11 -9.14 -0.20
C GLY A 283 29.03 -7.93 -0.09
N LEU A 284 28.53 -6.68 -0.14
CA LEU A 284 29.43 -5.61 -0.64
C LEU A 284 29.08 -4.14 -0.37
N LEU A 285 28.15 -3.75 0.51
CA LEU A 285 27.80 -2.31 0.60
C LEU A 285 27.71 -1.80 2.04
N ASN A 286 28.81 -1.23 2.52
CA ASN A 286 28.97 -0.68 3.88
C ASN A 286 28.30 0.69 4.08
N ASN A 287 27.39 1.13 3.19
CA ASN A 287 26.71 2.41 3.29
C ASN A 287 25.24 2.35 2.81
N ASN A 288 24.37 1.93 3.71
CA ASN A 288 22.92 1.79 3.49
C ASN A 288 22.26 3.12 3.07
N GLY A 289 22.76 4.25 3.57
CA GLY A 289 22.25 5.58 3.22
C GLY A 289 22.48 5.95 1.75
N ARG A 290 23.68 5.68 1.22
CA ARG A 290 23.98 5.92 -0.20
C ARG A 290 23.19 5.01 -1.13
N GLN A 291 23.02 3.73 -0.76
CA GLN A 291 22.18 2.81 -1.52
C GLN A 291 20.73 3.30 -1.58
N LEU A 292 20.18 3.73 -0.43
CA LEU A 292 18.83 4.26 -0.36
C LEU A 292 18.65 5.48 -1.28
N LEU A 293 19.57 6.45 -1.21
CA LEU A 293 19.56 7.63 -2.10
C LEU A 293 19.68 7.25 -3.57
N GLY A 294 20.53 6.27 -3.91
CA GLY A 294 20.68 5.75 -5.27
C GLY A 294 19.38 5.13 -5.80
N ILE A 295 18.67 4.37 -4.96
CA ILE A 295 17.36 3.78 -5.31
C ILE A 295 16.31 4.88 -5.52
N PHE A 296 16.23 5.88 -4.64
CA PHE A 296 15.32 7.02 -4.84
C PHE A 296 15.62 7.80 -6.12
N GLY A 297 16.90 8.03 -6.42
CA GLY A 297 17.33 8.65 -7.66
C GLY A 297 16.93 7.82 -8.88
N ALA A 298 17.19 6.51 -8.85
CA ALA A 298 16.78 5.59 -9.92
C ALA A 298 15.26 5.55 -10.11
N SER A 299 14.48 5.43 -9.03
CA SER A 299 13.02 5.50 -9.09
C SER A 299 12.54 6.81 -9.70
N SER A 300 13.17 7.94 -9.37
CA SER A 300 12.81 9.24 -9.91
C SER A 300 13.11 9.35 -11.42
N VAL A 301 14.25 8.82 -11.88
CA VAL A 301 14.58 8.73 -13.31
C VAL A 301 13.58 7.82 -14.04
N LEU A 302 13.21 6.69 -13.45
CA LEU A 302 12.23 5.76 -14.05
C LEU A 302 10.84 6.42 -14.21
N VAL A 303 10.42 7.25 -13.25
CA VAL A 303 9.19 8.06 -13.38
C VAL A 303 9.29 9.04 -14.54
N LEU A 304 10.43 9.70 -14.76
CA LEU A 304 10.64 10.58 -15.91
C LEU A 304 10.64 9.83 -17.25
N LEU A 305 11.18 8.61 -17.27
CA LEU A 305 11.13 7.73 -18.45
C LEU A 305 9.68 7.30 -18.77
N LEU A 306 8.86 7.01 -17.75
CA LEU A 306 7.43 6.73 -17.94
C LEU A 306 6.69 7.93 -18.55
N ALA A 307 7.06 9.16 -18.18
CA ALA A 307 6.44 10.38 -18.69
C ALA A 307 6.74 10.64 -20.18
N THR A 308 7.81 10.08 -20.73
CA THR A 308 8.27 10.32 -22.10
C THR A 308 7.99 9.17 -23.06
N THR A 309 7.62 8.01 -22.53
CA THR A 309 7.40 6.79 -23.31
C THR A 309 6.11 6.86 -24.12
N ASN A 310 6.15 6.42 -25.39
CA ASN A 310 4.99 6.31 -26.28
C ASN A 310 4.65 4.86 -26.68
N SER A 311 5.50 3.88 -26.31
CA SER A 311 5.28 2.47 -26.61
C SER A 311 4.74 1.75 -25.38
N ALA A 312 3.61 1.04 -25.51
CA ALA A 312 3.01 0.28 -24.42
C ALA A 312 3.97 -0.77 -23.83
N LEU A 313 4.74 -1.47 -24.67
CA LEU A 313 5.71 -2.46 -24.20
C LEU A 313 6.82 -1.81 -23.37
N LEU A 314 7.41 -0.72 -23.87
CA LEU A 314 8.45 0.02 -23.13
C LEU A 314 7.88 0.58 -21.82
N PHE A 315 6.64 1.07 -21.84
CA PHE A 315 5.97 1.57 -20.65
C PHE A 315 5.86 0.49 -19.58
N ILE A 316 5.39 -0.71 -19.95
CA ILE A 316 5.27 -1.85 -19.02
C ILE A 316 6.64 -2.22 -18.47
N VAL A 317 7.68 -2.32 -19.31
CA VAL A 317 9.04 -2.65 -18.85
C VAL A 317 9.55 -1.62 -17.84
N VAL A 318 9.45 -0.32 -18.15
CA VAL A 318 9.89 0.75 -17.24
C VAL A 318 9.05 0.77 -15.95
N TYR A 319 7.75 0.50 -16.03
CA TYR A 319 6.85 0.41 -14.87
C TYR A 319 7.23 -0.74 -13.93
N LEU A 320 7.61 -1.90 -14.48
CA LEU A 320 8.11 -3.02 -13.70
C LEU A 320 9.50 -2.74 -13.09
N CYS A 321 10.39 -2.06 -13.82
CA CYS A 321 11.66 -1.58 -13.28
C CYS A 321 11.44 -0.58 -12.13
N PHE A 322 10.46 0.32 -12.27
CA PHE A 322 10.06 1.24 -11.21
C PHE A 322 9.55 0.49 -9.98
N GLY A 323 8.68 -0.51 -10.17
CA GLY A 323 8.24 -1.41 -9.09
C GLY A 323 9.42 -2.06 -8.37
N PHE A 324 10.34 -2.66 -9.11
CA PHE A 324 11.52 -3.28 -8.53
C PHE A 324 12.36 -2.29 -7.70
N ALA A 325 12.63 -1.09 -8.22
CA ALA A 325 13.38 -0.08 -7.50
C ALA A 325 12.64 0.42 -6.24
N ILE A 326 11.36 0.79 -6.37
CA ILE A 326 10.59 1.40 -5.28
C ILE A 326 10.37 0.42 -4.12
N PHE A 327 10.14 -0.87 -4.40
CA PHE A 327 9.96 -1.88 -3.35
C PHE A 327 11.25 -2.20 -2.57
N ALA A 328 12.42 -1.89 -3.10
CA ALA A 328 13.69 -2.05 -2.39
C ALA A 328 13.86 -1.07 -1.22
N ILE A 329 13.08 0.03 -1.19
CA ILE A 329 13.14 1.07 -0.15
C ILE A 329 12.78 0.52 1.22
N LYS A 330 11.68 -0.24 1.34
CA LYS A 330 11.14 -0.68 2.65
C LYS A 330 12.12 -1.61 3.41
N PRO A 331 12.74 -2.65 2.80
CA PRO A 331 13.75 -3.45 3.46
C PRO A 331 14.97 -2.65 3.92
N LEU A 332 15.48 -1.73 3.10
CA LEU A 332 16.62 -0.87 3.46
C LEU A 332 16.29 0.10 4.59
N LEU A 333 15.09 0.67 4.56
CA LEU A 333 14.59 1.53 5.62
C LEU A 333 14.55 0.78 6.95
N ALA A 334 14.03 -0.46 6.97
CA ALA A 334 13.99 -1.27 8.19
C ALA A 334 15.39 -1.48 8.80
N ILE A 335 16.40 -1.74 7.96
CA ILE A 335 17.79 -1.90 8.40
C ILE A 335 18.35 -0.60 9.00
N LEU A 336 18.09 0.55 8.38
CA LEU A 336 18.49 1.86 8.92
C LEU A 336 17.79 2.16 10.25
N MET A 337 16.50 1.86 10.37
CA MET A 337 15.75 2.09 11.61
C MET A 337 16.27 1.24 12.77
N HIS A 338 16.77 0.03 12.51
CA HIS A 338 17.41 -0.78 13.55
C HIS A 338 18.70 -0.15 14.11
N GLN A 339 19.40 0.68 13.33
CA GLN A 339 20.65 1.31 13.74
C GLN A 339 20.46 2.56 14.60
N TYR A 340 19.35 3.29 14.39
CA TYR A 340 19.13 4.62 14.98
C TYR A 340 17.95 4.70 15.95
N ILE A 341 17.14 3.65 16.06
CA ILE A 341 15.93 3.65 16.90
C ILE A 341 15.96 2.45 17.84
N GLU A 342 15.91 2.76 19.14
CA GLU A 342 15.79 1.77 20.20
C GLU A 342 14.53 0.92 20.03
N ASP A 343 14.60 -0.35 20.44
CA ASP A 343 13.52 -1.32 20.23
C ASP A 343 12.17 -0.84 20.79
N HIS A 344 12.19 -0.09 21.90
CA HIS A 344 10.97 0.41 22.56
C HIS A 344 10.26 1.54 21.79
N GLN A 345 10.96 2.28 20.93
CA GLN A 345 10.38 3.38 20.12
C GLN A 345 10.11 2.98 18.66
N ARG A 346 10.57 1.79 18.24
CA ARG A 346 10.55 1.35 16.84
C ARG A 346 9.14 1.26 16.26
N ALA A 347 8.16 0.76 17.02
CA ALA A 347 6.78 0.64 16.57
C ALA A 347 6.19 2.03 16.24
N THR A 348 6.37 3.00 17.14
CA THR A 348 5.91 4.38 16.96
C THR A 348 6.59 5.04 15.76
N ALA A 349 7.91 4.86 15.60
CA ALA A 349 8.64 5.40 14.46
C ALA A 349 8.17 4.82 13.12
N LEU A 350 7.89 3.52 13.06
CA LEU A 350 7.34 2.88 11.86
C LEU A 350 5.96 3.43 11.48
N SER A 351 5.09 3.68 12.46
CA SER A 351 3.80 4.35 12.22
C SER A 351 3.97 5.78 11.70
N ILE A 352 4.90 6.56 12.26
CA ILE A 352 5.18 7.92 11.77
C ILE A 352 5.71 7.90 10.32
N LEU A 353 6.55 6.93 9.99
CA LEU A 353 7.06 6.74 8.62
C LEU A 353 5.94 6.35 7.65
N SER A 354 4.99 5.52 8.08
CA SER A 354 3.79 5.18 7.31
C SER A 354 2.91 6.41 7.07
N LEU A 355 2.68 7.24 8.08
CA LEU A 355 1.97 8.52 7.92
C LEU A 355 2.67 9.45 6.93
N ALA A 356 4.00 9.54 6.99
CA ALA A 356 4.80 10.32 6.05
C ALA A 356 4.66 9.81 4.61
N LEU A 357 4.62 8.48 4.41
CA LEU A 357 4.33 7.86 3.12
C LEU A 357 2.93 8.26 2.62
N ASN A 358 1.90 8.10 3.45
CA ASN A 358 0.52 8.42 3.06
C ASN A 358 0.34 9.92 2.75
N LEU A 359 1.09 10.80 3.43
CA LEU A 359 1.10 12.23 3.14
C LEU A 359 1.55 12.51 1.70
N GLY A 360 2.55 11.79 1.20
CA GLY A 360 2.94 11.85 -0.22
C GLY A 360 1.78 11.50 -1.15
N GLY A 361 0.96 10.51 -0.79
CA GLY A 361 -0.24 10.14 -1.54
C GLY A 361 -1.34 11.21 -1.55
N VAL A 362 -1.58 11.86 -0.40
CA VAL A 362 -2.50 13.00 -0.30
C VAL A 362 -2.06 14.16 -1.19
N LEU A 363 -0.75 14.46 -1.23
CA LEU A 363 -0.21 15.52 -2.07
C LEU A 363 -0.46 15.26 -3.56
N VAL A 364 -0.33 14.01 -4.03
CA VAL A 364 -0.67 13.66 -5.41
C VAL A 364 -2.15 13.90 -5.68
N GLY A 365 -3.02 13.36 -4.82
CA GLY A 365 -4.46 13.41 -5.04
C GLY A 365 -5.05 14.83 -4.97
N LEU A 366 -4.60 15.65 -4.02
CA LEU A 366 -5.11 17.01 -3.83
C LEU A 366 -4.40 18.06 -4.70
N ALA A 367 -3.08 17.95 -4.90
CA ALA A 367 -2.31 19.01 -5.54
C ALA A 367 -2.04 18.76 -7.04
N LEU A 368 -1.90 17.50 -7.45
CA LEU A 368 -1.56 17.18 -8.85
C LEU A 368 -2.76 16.75 -9.70
N GLY A 369 -3.93 16.51 -9.10
CA GLY A 369 -5.14 16.16 -9.84
C GLY A 369 -5.53 17.20 -10.89
N THR A 370 -5.51 18.49 -10.52
CA THR A 370 -5.82 19.61 -11.45
C THR A 370 -4.78 19.75 -12.57
N ILE A 371 -3.53 19.38 -12.29
CA ILE A 371 -2.46 19.35 -13.30
C ILE A 371 -2.67 18.18 -14.26
N ALA A 372 -3.17 17.04 -13.77
CA ALA A 372 -3.48 15.89 -14.61
C ALA A 372 -4.53 16.23 -15.68
N ASP A 373 -5.57 17.01 -15.36
CA ASP A 373 -6.59 17.42 -16.33
C ASP A 373 -6.08 18.50 -17.30
N SER A 374 -5.35 19.51 -16.80
CA SER A 374 -4.93 20.66 -17.62
C SER A 374 -3.70 20.39 -18.48
N ALA A 375 -2.76 19.56 -18.01
CA ALA A 375 -1.47 19.31 -18.65
C ALA A 375 -1.19 17.80 -18.90
N GLY A 376 -2.12 16.92 -18.52
CA GLY A 376 -2.01 15.48 -18.71
C GLY A 376 -1.21 14.76 -17.61
N VAL A 377 -1.37 13.44 -17.55
CA VAL A 377 -0.66 12.55 -16.60
C VAL A 377 0.87 12.67 -16.72
N ARG A 378 1.39 12.90 -17.93
CA ARG A 378 2.83 13.04 -18.16
C ARG A 378 3.42 14.21 -17.39
N ALA A 379 2.70 15.34 -17.28
CA ALA A 379 3.15 16.50 -16.51
C ALA A 379 3.25 16.18 -15.00
N VAL A 380 2.27 15.45 -14.46
CA VAL A 380 2.27 14.96 -13.07
C VAL A 380 3.53 14.13 -12.78
N TRP A 381 3.91 13.24 -13.69
CA TRP A 381 5.10 12.40 -13.53
C TRP A 381 6.41 13.17 -13.73
N VAL A 382 6.45 14.16 -14.64
CA VAL A 382 7.61 15.06 -14.74
C VAL A 382 7.84 15.80 -13.42
N ILE A 383 6.78 16.39 -12.84
CA ILE A 383 6.85 17.08 -11.54
C ILE A 383 7.31 16.11 -10.45
N SER A 384 6.76 14.89 -10.44
CA SER A 384 7.08 13.87 -9.44
C SER A 384 8.54 13.42 -9.51
N GLY A 385 9.02 13.07 -10.71
CA GLY A 385 10.40 12.65 -10.94
C GLY A 385 11.42 13.77 -10.67
N VAL A 386 11.15 15.00 -11.12
CA VAL A 386 12.03 16.15 -10.86
C VAL A 386 12.09 16.45 -9.36
N SER A 387 10.95 16.46 -8.66
CA SER A 387 10.90 16.68 -7.21
C SER A 387 11.72 15.64 -6.45
N GLY A 388 11.64 14.36 -6.84
CA GLY A 388 12.44 13.30 -6.26
C GLY A 388 13.95 13.48 -6.49
N LEU A 389 14.37 13.85 -7.71
CA LEU A 389 15.78 14.14 -8.02
C LEU A 389 16.32 15.34 -7.25
N ILE A 390 15.55 16.43 -7.16
CA ILE A 390 15.92 17.61 -6.39
C ILE A 390 16.12 17.23 -4.93
N PHE A 391 15.19 16.46 -4.35
CA PHE A 391 15.28 16.04 -2.96
C PHE A 391 16.50 15.16 -2.69
N VAL A 392 16.79 14.20 -3.57
CA VAL A 392 18.01 13.38 -3.48
C VAL A 392 19.27 14.24 -3.58
N ALA A 393 19.32 15.18 -4.52
CA ALA A 393 20.46 16.09 -4.68
C ALA A 393 20.70 16.98 -3.44
N LEU A 394 19.63 17.48 -2.82
CA LEU A 394 19.71 18.24 -1.57
C LEU A 394 20.31 17.38 -0.45
N LEU A 395 19.87 16.12 -0.30
CA LEU A 395 20.38 15.23 0.73
C LEU A 395 21.84 14.83 0.53
N ILE A 396 22.32 14.72 -0.71
CA ILE A 396 23.73 14.45 -1.02
C ILE A 396 24.61 15.65 -0.65
N ARG A 397 24.13 16.88 -0.86
CA ARG A 397 24.89 18.11 -0.56
C ARG A 397 25.06 18.38 0.92
N VAL A 398 24.13 17.91 1.76
CA VAL A 398 24.24 18.07 3.22
C VAL A 398 25.27 17.08 3.75
N LYS A 399 26.55 17.50 3.82
CA LYS A 399 27.61 16.76 4.53
C LYS A 399 27.09 16.33 5.90
N THR A 400 27.11 15.02 6.16
CA THR A 400 26.98 14.46 7.51
C THR A 400 28.17 14.97 8.31
N LYS A 401 27.96 16.05 9.09
CA LYS A 401 28.84 16.38 10.20
C LYS A 401 28.57 15.41 11.33
#